data_AF-A0A127MFZ4-F1
#
_entry.id   AF-A0A127MFZ4-F1
#
_cell.length_a   1.000
_cell.length_b   1.000
_cell.length_c   1.000
_cell.angle_alpha   90.00
_cell.angle_beta   90.00
_cell.angle_gamma   90.00
#
_symmetry.space_group_name_H-M   'P 1'
#
loop_
_entity.id
_entity.type
_entity.pdbx_description
1 polymer ?
#
loop_
_entity_poly.entity_id
_entity_poly.type
_entity_poly.pdbx_seq_one_letter_code
_entity_poly.pdbx_strand_id
1 'polypeptide(L)'
;MLVLDPAVHMFTPLEYAKLDPGHLVIDVAAWIGLLAIALCANRFWPLCVVSLQTIALVAHVTRLLDMTIHPKAYMIMQIASSYPLLALLMMGTFYHQKRLKTIGTDRSWRNS
;
A
#
# COMPACT_ATOMS: atom_id res chain seq x y z
N MET A 1 -17.32 8.41 -10.19
CA MET A 1 -16.65 8.82 -8.93
C MET A 1 -17.27 10.09 -8.36
N LEU A 2 -17.50 11.16 -9.13
CA LEU A 2 -18.07 12.44 -8.63
C LEU A 2 -19.55 12.45 -8.17
N VAL A 3 -20.36 11.45 -8.51
CA VAL A 3 -21.81 11.47 -8.22
C VAL A 3 -22.18 10.68 -6.95
N LEU A 4 -21.25 9.87 -6.42
CA LEU A 4 -21.49 9.05 -5.22
C LEU A 4 -20.98 9.72 -3.93
N ASP A 5 -20.14 10.75 -4.03
CA ASP A 5 -19.61 11.49 -2.87
C ASP A 5 -20.69 12.10 -1.97
N PRO A 6 -21.80 12.70 -2.48
CA PRO A 6 -22.80 13.33 -1.62
C PRO A 6 -23.53 12.33 -0.71
N ALA A 7 -23.79 11.11 -1.20
CA ALA A 7 -24.55 10.11 -0.47
C ALA A 7 -23.76 9.46 0.67
N VAL A 8 -22.43 9.37 0.51
CA VAL A 8 -21.53 8.82 1.53
C VAL A 8 -21.37 9.80 2.71
N HIS A 9 -21.24 11.10 2.42
CA HIS A 9 -21.12 12.16 3.44
C HIS A 9 -22.41 12.46 4.22
N MET A 10 -23.54 11.89 3.80
CA MET A 10 -24.79 11.99 4.56
C MET A 10 -24.77 11.09 5.81
N PHE A 11 -23.97 10.02 5.79
CA PHE A 11 -23.87 9.04 6.87
C PHE A 11 -22.51 9.04 7.58
N THR A 12 -21.48 9.63 6.96
CA THR A 12 -20.18 9.87 7.61
C THR A 12 -19.97 11.38 7.79
N PRO A 13 -19.95 11.91 9.04
CA PRO A 13 -19.51 13.28 9.23
C PRO A 13 -18.12 13.45 8.61
N LEU A 14 -17.88 14.58 7.93
CA LEU A 14 -16.62 14.95 7.30
C LEU A 14 -15.54 15.21 8.37
N GLU A 15 -15.12 14.18 9.10
CA GLU A 15 -13.96 14.21 9.99
C GLU A 15 -12.64 13.94 9.25
N TYR A 16 -12.57 14.22 7.93
CA TYR A 16 -11.30 14.21 7.18
C TYR A 16 -10.30 15.29 7.63
N ALA A 17 -10.71 16.19 8.54
CA ALA A 17 -9.88 17.27 9.06
C ALA A 17 -9.06 16.87 10.30
N LYS A 18 -9.39 15.76 10.97
CA LYS A 18 -8.55 15.21 12.04
C LYS A 18 -7.70 14.10 11.46
N LEU A 19 -6.41 14.13 11.77
CA LEU A 19 -5.54 12.97 11.66
C LEU A 19 -6.29 11.79 12.26
N ASP A 20 -6.65 10.80 11.44
CA ASP A 20 -7.14 9.53 11.94
C ASP A 20 -5.91 8.65 12.21
N PRO A 21 -5.42 8.57 13.46
CA PRO A 21 -4.28 7.71 13.80
C PRO A 21 -4.53 6.24 13.41
N GLY A 22 -5.78 5.81 13.22
CA GLY A 22 -6.12 4.48 12.73
C GLY A 22 -5.51 4.20 11.36
N HIS A 23 -5.53 5.17 10.44
CA HIS A 23 -4.95 4.99 9.10
C HIS A 23 -3.44 4.79 9.16
N LEU A 24 -2.73 5.55 10.00
CA LEU A 24 -1.30 5.39 10.18
C LEU A 24 -0.95 4.01 10.76
N VAL A 25 -1.71 3.52 11.74
CA VAL A 25 -1.48 2.19 12.34
C VAL A 25 -1.63 1.10 11.29
N ILE A 26 -2.67 1.17 10.45
CA ILE A 26 -2.88 0.21 9.36
C ILE A 26 -1.72 0.29 8.36
N ASP A 27 -1.29 1.49 7.98
CA ASP A 27 -0.23 1.72 7.00
C ASP A 27 1.13 1.19 7.49
N VAL A 28 1.44 1.39 8.78
CA VAL A 28 2.63 0.84 9.46
C VAL A 28 2.56 -0.69 9.53
N ALA A 29 1.42 -1.26 9.93
CA ALA A 29 1.25 -2.71 10.00
C ALA A 29 1.41 -3.36 8.61
N ALA A 30 0.80 -2.77 7.59
CA ALA A 30 0.96 -3.20 6.20
C ALA A 30 2.42 -3.09 5.74
N TRP A 31 3.10 -1.98 6.06
CA TRP A 31 4.51 -1.79 5.72
C TRP A 31 5.41 -2.83 6.38
N ILE A 32 5.23 -3.12 7.67
CA ILE A 32 6.00 -4.17 8.38
C ILE A 32 5.75 -5.54 7.75
N GLY A 33 4.49 -5.88 7.46
CA GLY A 33 4.14 -7.16 6.83
C GLY A 33 4.76 -7.31 5.44
N LEU A 34 4.65 -6.29 4.61
CA LEU A 34 5.25 -6.28 3.27
C LEU A 34 6.77 -6.34 3.34
N LEU A 35 7.40 -5.62 4.27
CA LEU A 35 8.84 -5.63 4.47
C LEU A 35 9.33 -7.02 4.87
N ALA A 36 8.66 -7.66 5.83
CA ALA A 36 8.97 -9.03 6.24
C ALA A 36 8.88 -10.01 5.06
N ILE A 37 7.84 -9.89 4.23
CA ILE A 37 7.71 -10.68 3.01
C ILE A 37 8.86 -10.41 2.05
N ALA A 38 9.23 -9.15 1.82
CA ALA A 38 10.27 -8.78 0.88
C ALA A 38 11.67 -9.27 1.29
N LEU A 39 11.96 -9.33 2.59
CA LEU A 39 13.21 -9.88 3.12
C LEU A 39 13.27 -11.41 3.00
N CYS A 40 12.13 -12.09 3.18
CA CYS A 40 12.05 -13.55 3.15
C CYS A 40 11.85 -14.13 1.74
N ALA A 41 11.31 -13.35 0.80
CA ALA A 41 11.01 -13.80 -0.55
C ALA A 41 12.27 -14.06 -1.39
N ASN A 42 12.23 -15.10 -2.23
CA ASN A 42 13.30 -15.40 -3.20
C ASN A 42 13.13 -14.62 -4.52
N ARG A 43 12.36 -13.53 -4.53
CA ARG A 43 12.03 -12.76 -5.73
C ARG A 43 12.11 -11.27 -5.43
N PHE A 44 12.43 -10.49 -6.45
CA PHE A 44 12.63 -9.04 -6.31
C PHE A 44 11.32 -8.24 -6.23
N TRP A 45 10.23 -8.74 -6.84
CA TRP A 45 8.98 -7.97 -6.95
C TRP A 45 8.37 -7.48 -5.61
N PRO A 46 8.45 -8.20 -4.47
CA PRO A 46 7.92 -7.69 -3.20
C PRO A 46 8.70 -6.48 -2.66
N LEU A 47 9.99 -6.31 -3.02
CA LEU A 47 10.74 -5.11 -2.67
C LEU A 47 10.14 -3.88 -3.34
N CYS A 48 9.69 -3.98 -4.60
CA CYS A 48 8.99 -2.90 -5.27
C CYS A 48 7.69 -2.51 -4.55
N VAL A 49 6.95 -3.51 -4.05
CA VAL A 49 5.71 -3.29 -3.29
C VAL A 49 5.99 -2.54 -1.99
N VAL A 50 7.03 -2.92 -1.23
CA VAL A 50 7.45 -2.22 -0.01
C VAL A 50 7.92 -0.80 -0.29
N SER A 51 8.66 -0.58 -1.38
CA SER A 51 9.10 0.75 -1.78
C SER A 51 7.92 1.68 -2.05
N LEU A 52 6.88 1.19 -2.74
CA LEU A 52 5.65 1.97 -2.97
C LEU A 52 4.90 2.22 -1.66
N GLN A 53 4.77 1.20 -0.81
CA GLN A 53 4.15 1.35 0.52
C GLN A 53 4.87 2.40 1.37
N THR A 54 6.20 2.47 1.27
CA THR A 54 7.01 3.48 1.98
C THR A 54 6.61 4.91 1.58
N ILE A 55 6.27 5.15 0.31
CA ILE A 55 5.84 6.48 -0.16
C ILE A 55 4.52 6.90 0.50
N ALA A 56 3.55 5.97 0.60
CA ALA A 56 2.29 6.20 1.32
C ALA A 56 2.53 6.48 2.81
N LEU A 57 3.40 5.68 3.44
CA LEU A 57 3.76 5.83 4.84
C LEU A 57 4.42 7.18 5.13
N VAL A 58 5.35 7.63 4.29
CA VAL A 58 5.97 8.95 4.44
C VAL A 58 4.93 10.06 4.34
N ALA A 59 3.94 9.95 3.44
CA ALA A 59 2.86 10.93 3.36
C ALA A 59 2.07 11.02 4.68
N HIS A 60 1.72 9.89 5.30
CA HIS A 60 1.05 9.87 6.60
C HIS A 60 1.94 10.38 7.75
N VAL A 61 3.23 10.03 7.75
CA VAL A 61 4.19 10.51 8.74
C VAL A 61 4.37 12.03 8.67
N THR A 62 4.41 12.62 7.46
CA THR A 62 4.47 14.09 7.35
C THR A 62 3.27 14.78 7.98
N ARG A 63 2.08 14.19 7.90
CA ARG A 63 0.90 14.68 8.61
C ARG A 63 1.06 14.53 10.11
N LEU A 64 1.48 13.36 10.60
CA LEU A 64 1.68 13.10 12.04
C LEU A 64 2.65 14.10 12.68
N LEU A 65 3.71 14.47 11.97
CA LEU A 65 4.73 15.41 12.44
C LEU A 65 4.36 16.89 12.21
N ASP A 66 3.11 17.17 11.81
CA ASP A 66 2.62 18.51 11.45
C ASP A 66 3.51 19.24 10.42
N MET A 67 4.16 18.48 9.53
CA MET A 67 4.99 19.05 8.48
C MET A 67 4.11 19.68 7.42
N THR A 68 4.39 20.94 7.09
CA THR A 68 3.68 21.66 6.04
C THR A 68 4.13 21.15 4.67
N ILE A 69 3.37 20.21 4.11
CA ILE A 69 3.52 19.77 2.73
C ILE A 69 2.39 20.33 1.86
N HIS A 70 2.71 20.61 0.60
CA HIS A 70 1.69 21.09 -0.34
C HIS A 70 0.60 20.00 -0.51
N PRO A 71 -0.70 20.32 -0.40
CA PRO A 71 -1.78 19.31 -0.48
C PRO A 71 -1.72 18.44 -1.73
N LYS A 72 -1.33 19.03 -2.87
CA LYS A 72 -1.12 18.28 -4.12
C LYS A 72 0.01 17.25 -4.01
N ALA A 73 1.10 17.56 -3.30
CA ALA A 73 2.20 16.62 -3.10
C ALA A 73 1.74 15.43 -2.25
N TYR A 74 0.99 15.69 -1.16
CA TYR A 74 0.35 14.63 -0.37
C TYR A 74 -0.53 13.71 -1.24
N MET A 75 -1.43 14.29 -2.04
CA MET A 75 -2.31 13.52 -2.93
C MET A 75 -1.52 12.70 -3.95
N ILE A 76 -0.48 13.28 -4.56
CA ILE A 76 0.36 12.58 -5.52
C ILE A 76 1.08 11.41 -4.84
N MET A 77 1.64 11.61 -3.65
CA MET A 77 2.30 10.53 -2.91
C MET A 77 1.34 9.37 -2.63
N GLN A 78 0.09 9.66 -2.28
CA GLN A 78 -0.91 8.62 -2.01
C GLN A 78 -1.37 7.90 -3.29
N ILE A 79 -1.64 8.63 -4.37
CA ILE A 79 -2.16 8.06 -5.61
C ILE A 79 -1.06 7.31 -6.36
N ALA A 80 0.15 7.89 -6.45
CA ALA A 80 1.27 7.32 -7.18
C ALA A 80 1.84 6.07 -6.50
N SER A 81 1.66 5.91 -5.19
CA SER A 81 2.01 4.68 -4.47
C SER A 81 0.93 3.61 -4.60
N SER A 82 -0.33 3.95 -4.32
CA SER A 82 -1.39 2.97 -4.07
C SER A 82 -1.78 2.16 -5.31
N TYR A 83 -2.03 2.80 -6.46
CA TYR A 83 -2.49 2.06 -7.65
C TYR A 83 -1.41 1.13 -8.23
N PRO A 84 -0.15 1.58 -8.42
CA PRO A 84 0.90 0.68 -8.87
C PRO A 84 1.20 -0.45 -7.88
N LEU A 85 1.06 -0.19 -6.57
CA LEU A 85 1.23 -1.20 -5.54
C LEU A 85 0.21 -2.34 -5.70
N LEU A 86 -1.07 -1.99 -5.86
CA LEU A 86 -2.14 -2.97 -6.07
C LEU A 86 -1.95 -3.76 -7.37
N ALA A 87 -1.54 -3.08 -8.45
CA ALA A 87 -1.23 -3.74 -9.72
C ALA A 87 -0.09 -4.75 -9.57
N LEU A 88 1.00 -4.38 -8.88
CA LEU A 88 2.13 -5.27 -8.63
C LEU A 88 1.76 -6.47 -7.75
N LEU A 89 0.98 -6.26 -6.68
CA LEU A 89 0.48 -7.35 -5.84
C LEU A 89 -0.38 -8.33 -6.64
N MET A 90 -1.30 -7.80 -7.46
CA MET A 90 -2.18 -8.61 -8.30
C MET A 90 -1.37 -9.42 -9.32
N MET A 91 -0.44 -8.78 -10.03
CA MET A 91 0.43 -9.44 -10.99
C MET A 91 1.32 -10.50 -10.32
N GLY A 92 1.97 -10.16 -9.20
CA GLY A 92 2.84 -11.09 -8.46
C GLY A 92 2.08 -12.34 -8.01
N THR A 93 0.87 -12.16 -7.50
CA THR A 93 -0.02 -13.25 -7.10
C THR A 93 -0.44 -14.10 -8.30
N PHE A 94 -0.87 -13.46 -9.40
CA PHE A 94 -1.28 -14.16 -10.62
C PHE A 94 -0.15 -15.01 -11.19
N TYR A 95 1.07 -14.46 -11.31
CA TYR A 95 2.21 -15.20 -11.82
C TYR A 95 2.63 -16.33 -10.88
N HIS A 96 2.51 -16.17 -9.57
CA HIS A 96 2.75 -17.24 -8.61
C HIS A 96 1.78 -18.40 -8.80
N GLN A 97 0.48 -18.10 -8.89
CA GLN A 97 -0.55 -19.12 -9.15
C GLN A 97 -0.34 -19.82 -10.50
N LYS A 98 0.04 -19.07 -11.54
CA LYS A 98 0.37 -19.65 -12.85
C LYS A 98 1.53 -20.64 -12.76
N ARG A 99 2.62 -20.29 -12.05
CA ARG A 99 3.77 -21.19 -11.87
C ARG A 99 3.42 -22.47 -11.12
N LEU A 100 2.63 -22.36 -10.05
CA LEU A 100 2.15 -23.54 -9.31
C LEU A 100 1.34 -24.48 -10.20
N LYS A 101 0.47 -23.94 -11.06
CA LYS A 101 -0.33 -24.74 -12.01
C LYS A 101 0.51 -25.41 -13.09
N THR A 102 1.59 -24.79 -13.55
CA THR A 102 2.41 -25.31 -14.65
C THR A 102 3.52 -26.25 -14.19
N ILE A 103 4.21 -25.94 -13.09
CA ILE A 103 5.43 -26.64 -12.64
C ILE A 103 5.13 -27.55 -11.43
N GLY A 104 4.02 -27.33 -10.72
CA GLY A 104 3.65 -28.08 -9.51
C GLY A 104 4.38 -27.62 -8.24
N THR A 105 5.55 -26.99 -8.36
CA THR A 105 6.34 -26.46 -7.23
C THR A 105 6.91 -25.07 -7.54
N ASP A 106 6.78 -24.09 -6.63
CA ASP A 106 7.39 -22.75 -6.72
C ASP A 106 8.11 -22.39 -5.42
N ARG A 107 9.44 -22.33 -5.44
CA ARG A 107 10.25 -21.87 -4.30
C ARG A 107 10.04 -20.37 -4.08
N SER A 108 9.14 -20.08 -3.16
CA SER A 108 8.68 -18.71 -2.89
C SER A 108 9.56 -18.00 -1.85
N TRP A 109 10.17 -18.78 -0.95
CA TRP A 109 10.99 -18.30 0.14
C TRP A 109 12.46 -18.62 -0.12
N ARG A 110 13.35 -17.76 0.40
CA ARG A 110 14.81 -17.95 0.25
C ARG A 110 15.31 -19.27 0.84
N ASN A 111 14.62 -19.77 1.86
CA ASN A 111 15.04 -20.93 2.65
C ASN A 111 14.19 -22.20 2.41
N SER A 112 13.44 -22.30 1.29
CA SER A 112 12.61 -23.47 0.93
C SER A 112 13.10 -24.18 -0.33
#